data_AF-A0A699XLF5-F1
#
_entry.id   AF-A0A699XLF5-F1
#
_cell.length_a   1.000
_cell.length_b   1.000
_cell.length_c   1.000
_cell.angle_alpha   90.00
_cell.angle_beta   90.00
_cell.angle_gamma   90.00
#
_symmetry.space_group_name_H-M   'P 1'
#
loop_
_entity.id
_entity.type
_entity.pdbx_description
1 polymer ?
#
loop_
_entity_poly.entity_id
_entity_poly.type
_entity_poly.pdbx_seq_one_letter_code
_entity_poly.pdbx_strand_id
1 'polypeptide(L)' 'TDARTGEALPGATILLDGAAIGTTNPSGAFNLAAVPAGGHELRITFLGYEPLVRQVQGQMAEQQLSLRLQPGGVLTGEAL' A
#
# COMPACT_ATOMS: atom_id res chain seq x y z
N THR A 1 1.34 3.98 -6.24
CA THR A 1 2.44 4.40 -7.13
C THR A 1 3.63 4.88 -6.32
N ASP A 2 4.78 5.06 -6.95
CA ASP A 2 5.95 5.70 -6.34
C ASP A 2 5.64 7.16 -6.01
N ALA A 3 5.99 7.62 -4.80
CA ALA A 3 5.71 8.98 -4.38
C ALA A 3 6.62 10.05 -5.01
N ARG A 4 7.82 9.67 -5.45
CA ARG A 4 8.81 10.56 -6.10
C ARG A 4 8.62 10.62 -7.60
N THR A 5 8.48 9.47 -8.26
CA THR A 5 8.44 9.38 -9.73
C THR A 5 7.02 9.27 -10.28
N GLY A 6 6.06 8.85 -9.46
CA GLY A 6 4.70 8.56 -9.91
C GLY A 6 4.54 7.22 -10.62
N GLU A 7 5.61 6.43 -10.72
CA GLU A 7 5.60 5.15 -11.42
C GLU A 7 4.66 4.12 -10.78
N ALA A 8 4.13 3.23 -11.61
CA ALA A 8 3.36 2.09 -11.15
C ALA A 8 4.25 1.17 -10.30
N LEU A 9 3.70 0.68 -9.19
CA LEU A 9 4.39 -0.27 -8.31
C LEU A 9 3.67 -1.61 -8.40
N PRO A 10 3.96 -2.45 -9.40
CA PRO A 10 3.36 -3.76 -9.51
C PRO A 10 3.95 -4.73 -8.49
N GLY A 11 3.09 -5.60 -7.93
CA GLY A 11 3.51 -6.59 -6.93
C GLY A 11 3.66 -6.04 -5.51
N ALA A 12 3.23 -4.82 -5.22
CA ALA A 12 3.14 -4.32 -3.85
C ALA A 12 2.11 -5.14 -3.07
N THR A 13 2.50 -5.67 -1.91
CA THR A 13 1.65 -6.50 -1.05
C THR A 13 0.73 -5.63 -0.23
N ILE A 14 -0.54 -6.04 -0.18
CA ILE A 14 -1.62 -5.30 0.47
C ILE A 14 -2.16 -6.19 1.59
N LEU A 15 -2.14 -5.64 2.80
CA LEU A 15 -2.60 -6.28 4.01
C LEU A 15 -3.77 -5.50 4.58
N LEU A 16 -4.80 -6.21 5.01
CA LEU A 16 -5.95 -5.66 5.74
C LEU A 16 -5.96 -6.29 7.13
N ASP A 17 -5.89 -5.46 8.16
CA ASP A 17 -5.80 -5.89 9.57
C ASP A 17 -4.69 -6.93 9.81
N GLY A 18 -3.58 -6.80 9.07
CA GLY A 18 -2.44 -7.70 9.14
C GLY A 18 -2.54 -8.97 8.26
N ALA A 19 -3.68 -9.23 7.61
CA ALA A 19 -3.84 -10.35 6.68
C ALA A 19 -3.56 -9.93 5.24
N ALA A 20 -2.70 -10.66 4.52
CA ALA A 20 -2.44 -10.39 3.11
C ALA A 20 -3.66 -10.73 2.24
N ILE A 21 -4.22 -9.72 1.57
CA ILE A 21 -5.43 -9.87 0.73
C ILE A 21 -5.11 -9.86 -0.77
N GLY A 22 -3.90 -9.47 -1.16
CA GLY A 22 -3.47 -9.49 -2.55
C GLY A 22 -2.27 -8.59 -2.83
N THR A 23 -2.03 -8.36 -4.11
CA THR A 23 -0.97 -7.49 -4.61
C THR A 23 -1.48 -6.55 -5.69
N THR A 24 -0.82 -5.42 -5.89
CA THR A 24 -1.07 -4.54 -7.02
C THR A 24 -0.74 -5.21 -8.37
N ASN A 25 -1.49 -4.87 -9.40
CA ASN A 25 -1.32 -5.36 -10.77
C ASN A 25 -0.19 -4.61 -11.52
N PRO A 26 0.11 -4.92 -12.81
CA PRO A 26 1.13 -4.23 -13.62
C PRO A 26 0.98 -2.71 -13.72
N SER A 27 -0.23 -2.17 -13.60
CA SER A 27 -0.47 -0.72 -13.60
C SER A 27 -0.41 -0.10 -12.19
N GLY A 28 -0.05 -0.87 -11.16
CA GLY A 28 0.02 -0.43 -9.78
C GLY A 28 -1.36 -0.27 -9.11
N ALA A 29 -2.41 -0.80 -9.72
CA ALA A 29 -3.78 -0.73 -9.22
C ALA A 29 -4.15 -1.99 -8.42
N PHE A 30 -5.09 -1.83 -7.50
CA PHE A 30 -5.69 -2.90 -6.72
C PHE A 30 -7.15 -2.56 -6.41
N ASN A 31 -8.03 -3.55 -6.50
CA ASN A 31 -9.42 -3.42 -6.10
C ASN A 31 -9.60 -4.04 -4.72
N LEU A 32 -9.95 -3.20 -3.76
CA LEU A 32 -10.35 -3.67 -2.44
C LEU A 32 -11.75 -4.27 -2.55
N ALA A 33 -11.86 -5.58 -2.39
CA ALA A 33 -13.14 -6.29 -2.33
C ALA A 33 -13.99 -5.79 -1.16
N ALA A 34 -15.26 -6.19 -1.09
CA ALA A 34 -16.16 -5.79 -0.01
C ALA A 34 -15.54 -6.11 1.36
N VAL A 35 -15.25 -5.06 2.13
CA VAL A 35 -14.75 -5.15 3.50
C VAL A 35 -15.92 -4.91 4.45
N PRO A 36 -16.04 -5.67 5.56
CA PRO A 36 -17.04 -5.40 6.58
C PRO A 36 -17.10 -3.93 6.98
N ALA A 37 -18.30 -3.42 7.30
CA ALA A 37 -18.42 -2.05 7.76
C ALA A 37 -17.70 -1.87 9.09
N GLY A 38 -16.72 -0.96 9.14
CA GLY A 38 -15.84 -0.81 10.29
C GLY A 38 -14.58 -0.03 9.96
N GLY A 39 -13.80 0.31 10.99
CA GLY A 39 -12.46 0.85 10.81
C GLY A 39 -11.48 -0.31 10.62
N HIS A 40 -10.72 -0.27 9.53
CA HIS A 40 -9.73 -1.29 9.20
C HIS A 40 -8.38 -0.65 8.93
N GLU A 41 -7.32 -1.38 9.25
CA GLU A 41 -5.96 -0.96 8.92
C GLU A 41 -5.54 -1.56 7.58
N LEU A 42 -5.39 -0.71 6.57
CA LEU A 42 -4.77 -1.08 5.31
C LEU A 42 -3.27 -0.79 5.38
N ARG A 43 -2.46 -1.84 5.25
CA ARG A 43 -0.99 -1.72 5.15
C ARG A 43 -0.53 -2.15 3.75
N ILE A 44 0.33 -1.35 3.14
CA ILE A 44 0.92 -1.66 1.84
C ILE A 44 2.44 -1.71 1.99
N THR A 45 3.03 -2.79 1.49
CA THR A 45 4.46 -3.04 1.58
C THR A 45 5.02 -3.37 0.20
N PHE A 46 6.22 -2.89 -0.08
CA PHE A 46 6.93 -3.19 -1.32
C PHE A 46 8.43 -3.12 -1.08
N LEU A 47 9.20 -3.95 -1.77
CA LEU A 47 10.64 -4.06 -1.56
C LEU A 47 11.32 -2.73 -1.85
N GLY A 48 12.11 -2.23 -0.90
CA GLY A 48 12.80 -0.94 -1.04
C GLY A 48 11.93 0.29 -0.78
N TYR A 49 10.71 0.12 -0.25
CA TYR A 49 9.79 1.19 0.12
C TYR A 49 9.47 1.15 1.61
N GLU A 50 9.11 2.30 2.16
CA GLU A 50 8.56 2.39 3.50
C GLU A 50 7.14 1.80 3.52
N PRO A 51 6.78 1.00 4.54
CA PRO A 51 5.44 0.45 4.67
C PRO A 51 4.44 1.60 4.90
N LEU A 52 3.45 1.70 4.02
CA LEU A 52 2.37 2.67 4.17
C LEU A 52 1.26 2.05 5.02
N VAL A 53 0.86 2.72 6.09
CA VAL A 53 -0.29 2.32 6.91
C VAL A 53 -1.38 3.38 6.79
N ARG A 54 -2.61 2.95 6.50
CA ARG A 54 -3.76 3.82 6.29
C ARG A 54 -5.00 3.22 6.92
N GLN A 55 -5.67 4.00 7.77
CA GLN A 55 -6.99 3.66 8.26
C GLN A 55 -8.02 3.87 7.14
N VAL A 56 -8.82 2.84 6.86
CA VAL A 56 -9.89 2.86 5.85
C VAL A 56 -11.20 2.44 6.50
N GLN A 57 -12.30 3.03 6.03
CA GLN A 57 -13.63 2.62 6.43
C GLN A 57 -14.11 1.55 5.46
N GLY A 58 -14.23 0.31 5.94
CA GLY A 58 -14.77 -0.79 5.16
C GLY A 58 -16.22 -0.51 4.77
N GLN A 59 -16.58 -0.89 3.56
CA GLN A 59 -17.93 -0.76 3.03
C GLN A 59 -18.23 -1.88 2.02
N MET A 60 -19.51 -2.15 1.81
CA MET A 60 -20.01 -3.20 0.92
C MET A 60 -19.98 -2.80 -0.57
N ALA A 61 -19.10 -1.86 -0.91
CA ALA A 61 -18.91 -1.31 -2.25
C ALA A 61 -17.41 -1.23 -2.55
N GLU A 62 -17.05 -1.32 -3.83
CA GLU A 62 -15.67 -1.21 -4.27
C GLU A 62 -15.12 0.20 -3.99
N GLN A 63 -13.93 0.26 -3.40
CA GLN A 63 -13.28 1.53 -3.09
C GLN A 63 -11.99 1.68 -3.89
N GLN A 64 -11.87 2.81 -4.60
CA GLN A 64 -10.64 3.20 -5.26
C GLN A 64 -9.85 4.16 -4.37
N LEU A 65 -8.67 3.72 -3.94
CA LEU A 65 -7.77 4.51 -3.09
C LEU A 65 -6.52 4.87 -3.87
N SER A 66 -6.21 6.17 -3.93
CA SER A 66 -4.97 6.67 -4.53
C SER A 66 -3.89 6.76 -3.46
N LEU A 67 -3.03 5.74 -3.40
CA LEU A 67 -1.98 5.62 -2.39
C LEU A 67 -0.59 5.66 -3.04
N ARG A 68 0.33 6.37 -2.37
CA ARG A 68 1.70 6.59 -2.83
C ARG A 68 2.68 6.07 -1.79
N LEU A 69 3.61 5.22 -2.19
CA LEU A 69 4.64 4.68 -1.30
C LEU A 69 5.89 5.55 -1.38
N GLN A 70 6.48 5.84 -0.23
CA GLN A 70 7.77 6.52 -0.16
C GLN A 70 8.88 5.49 -0.37
N PRO A 71 9.82 5.72 -1.29
CA PRO A 71 11.01 4.88 -1.39
C PRO A 71 11.76 4.92 -0.05
N GLY A 72 12.15 3.76 0.44
CA GLY A 72 12.98 3.62 1.62
C GLY A 72 14.27 4.39 1.38
N GLY A 73 14.47 5.45 2.16
CA GLY A 73 15.77 6.11 2.20
C GLY A 73 16.78 5.10 2.70
N VAL A 74 17.82 4.84 1.93
CA VAL A 74 19.03 4.24 2.50
C VAL A 74 19.50 5.25 3.56
N LEU A 75 19.31 4.93 4.83
CA LEU A 75 20.05 5.57 5.91
C LEU A 75 21.50 5.08 5.77
N THR A 76 22.23 5.56 4.75
CA THR A 76 23.69 5.61 4.82
C THR A 76 24.00 6.73 5.79
N GLY A 77 23.77 6.46 7.08
CA GLY A 77 24.45 7.16 8.14
C GLY A 77 25.92 6.86 7.95
N GLU A 78 26.64 7.89 7.53
CA GLU A 78 28.08 7.89 7.33
C GLU A 78 28.76 7.32 8.57
N ALA A 79 29.65 6.35 8.38
CA ALA A 79 30.58 5.96 9.41
C ALA A 79 31.53 7.15 9.66
N LEU A 80 31.48 7.72 10.87
CA LEU A 80 32.52 8.59 11.41
C LEU A 80 33.28 7.84 12.50
#